data_AF-A0A1F9MZ34-F1
#
_entry.id   AF-A0A1F9MZ34-F1
#
_cell.length_a   1.000
_cell.length_b   1.000
_cell.length_c   1.000
_cell.angle_alpha   90.00
_cell.angle_beta   90.00
_cell.angle_gamma   90.00
#
_symmetry.space_group_name_H-M   'P 1'
#
loop_
_entity.id
_entity.type
_entity.pdbx_description
1 polymer ?
#
loop_
_entity_poly.entity_id
_entity_poly.type
_entity_poly.pdbx_seq_one_letter_code
_entity_poly.pdbx_strand_id
1 'polypeptide(L)'
;MMLPTVWSCSFVLDWDIDRLPCDERQRCAVGYSCVDDVCVSDQSIPHECDIDDDCDTTEVCVTLLNHAKVCRPTCHYGVQDGVYYDDCASTVDALKYCQALGPSTNRRLVCLDNEEGVAQNEGDPCHPLENPCAQSLTCYADGKCHAFCIGGTDNCTSPQSCQTVESLYQICL
;
A
#
# COMPACT_ATOMS: atom_id res chain seq x y z
N MET A 1 -53.97 2.69 28.28
CA MET A 1 -52.65 2.90 28.91
C MET A 1 -51.60 2.70 27.83
N MET A 2 -51.07 3.79 27.27
CA MET A 2 -50.04 3.77 26.21
C MET A 2 -48.67 3.97 26.87
N LEU A 3 -47.74 3.04 26.64
CA LEU A 3 -46.35 3.16 27.08
C LEU A 3 -45.57 3.99 26.04
N PRO A 4 -44.75 4.97 26.45
CA PRO A 4 -43.89 5.71 25.53
C PRO A 4 -42.71 4.83 25.09
N THR A 5 -42.56 4.64 23.78
CA THR A 5 -41.34 4.12 23.16
C THR A 5 -40.26 5.19 23.22
N VAL A 6 -39.19 4.91 23.96
CA VAL A 6 -38.01 5.77 24.01
C VAL A 6 -37.08 5.31 22.89
N TRP A 7 -36.90 6.15 21.86
CA TRP A 7 -35.85 5.94 20.86
C TRP A 7 -34.54 6.54 21.38
N SER A 8 -33.55 5.68 21.61
CA SER A 8 -32.17 6.08 21.85
C SER A 8 -31.48 6.30 20.51
N CYS A 9 -31.25 7.56 20.14
CA CYS A 9 -30.30 7.88 19.08
C CYS A 9 -28.89 7.73 19.64
N SER A 10 -28.20 6.65 19.29
CA SER A 10 -26.76 6.54 19.51
C SER A 10 -26.05 7.39 18.46
N PHE A 11 -25.56 8.56 18.85
CA PHE A 11 -24.59 9.29 18.05
C PHE A 11 -23.22 8.66 18.33
N VAL A 12 -22.66 7.98 17.34
CA VAL A 12 -21.23 7.70 17.33
C VAL A 12 -20.58 9.02 16.95
N LEU A 13 -19.99 9.70 17.94
CA LEU A 13 -19.03 10.77 17.66
C LEU A 13 -17.83 10.07 17.06
N ASP A 14 -17.69 10.20 15.74
CA ASP A 14 -16.46 9.87 15.04
C ASP A 14 -15.43 10.89 15.53
N TRP A 15 -14.69 10.51 16.56
CA TRP A 15 -13.60 11.34 17.07
C TRP A 15 -12.49 11.20 16.05
N ASP A 16 -12.43 12.16 15.14
CA ASP A 16 -11.29 12.36 14.25
C ASP A 16 -10.05 12.45 15.16
N ILE A 17 -9.23 11.39 15.17
CA ILE A 17 -8.04 11.27 16.05
C ILE A 17 -7.02 12.36 15.68
N ASP A 18 -7.08 12.81 14.42
CA ASP A 18 -6.39 14.00 13.96
C ASP A 18 -6.85 15.24 14.73
N ARG A 19 -5.88 16.01 15.24
CA ARG A 19 -6.06 17.27 15.99
C ARG A 19 -6.59 17.12 17.41
N LEU A 20 -6.56 15.91 17.98
CA LEU A 20 -6.71 15.79 19.42
C LEU A 20 -5.56 16.54 20.12
N PRO A 21 -5.84 17.29 21.20
CA PRO A 21 -4.80 17.96 21.95
C PRO A 21 -3.88 16.93 22.59
N CYS A 22 -2.57 17.18 22.55
CA CYS A 22 -1.56 16.35 23.19
C CYS A 22 -0.63 17.21 24.04
N ASP A 23 -0.09 16.61 25.11
CA ASP A 23 0.90 17.23 25.98
C ASP A 23 1.84 16.16 26.56
N GLU A 24 2.74 16.53 27.47
CA GLU A 24 3.67 15.58 28.12
C GLU A 24 2.97 14.45 28.91
N ARG A 25 1.66 14.58 29.20
CA ARG A 25 0.84 13.65 29.97
C ARG A 25 -0.17 12.90 29.11
N GLN A 26 -0.66 13.51 28.03
CA GLN A 26 -1.55 12.93 27.02
C GLN A 26 -0.75 12.63 25.76
N ARG A 27 -0.35 11.36 25.64
CA ARG A 27 0.27 10.86 24.43
C ARG A 27 -0.79 10.64 23.36
N CYS A 28 -0.44 10.94 22.11
CA CYS A 28 -1.24 10.58 20.97
C CYS A 28 -1.41 9.05 20.86
N ALA A 29 -2.42 8.62 20.11
CA ALA A 29 -2.57 7.22 19.75
C ALA A 29 -1.36 6.72 18.95
N VAL A 30 -1.19 5.40 18.87
CA VAL A 30 -0.15 4.79 18.02
C VAL A 30 -0.35 5.24 16.58
N GLY A 31 0.73 5.62 15.88
CA GLY A 31 0.69 6.18 14.52
C GLY A 31 0.55 7.72 14.46
N TYR A 32 0.50 8.40 15.61
CA TYR A 32 0.39 9.85 15.69
C TYR A 32 1.50 10.44 16.56
N SER A 33 2.03 11.58 16.12
CA SER A 33 3.04 12.35 16.83
C SER A 33 2.48 13.68 17.30
N CYS A 34 2.92 14.11 18.48
CA CYS A 34 2.51 15.38 19.05
C CYS A 34 3.35 16.51 18.43
N VAL A 35 2.72 17.33 17.58
CA VAL A 35 3.35 18.49 16.92
C VAL A 35 2.51 19.71 17.25
N ASP A 36 3.13 20.74 17.83
CA ASP A 36 2.45 21.98 18.24
C ASP A 36 1.18 21.74 19.10
N ASP A 37 1.30 20.87 20.11
CA ASP A 37 0.24 20.48 21.06
C ASP A 37 -1.00 19.81 20.42
N VAL A 38 -0.87 19.34 19.18
CA VAL A 38 -1.90 18.54 18.49
C VAL A 38 -1.35 17.22 17.97
N CYS A 39 -2.16 16.17 18.03
CA CYS A 39 -1.86 14.91 17.39
C CYS A 39 -1.98 15.08 15.88
N VAL A 40 -0.87 14.85 15.19
CA VAL A 40 -0.78 14.82 13.73
C VAL A 40 -0.38 13.40 13.35
N SER A 41 -0.98 12.85 12.29
CA SER A 41 -0.55 11.56 11.78
C SER A 41 0.95 11.60 11.53
N ASP A 42 1.66 10.70 12.19
CA ASP A 42 3.09 10.61 12.01
C ASP A 42 3.32 9.80 10.75
N GLN A 43 3.44 10.47 9.61
CA GLN A 43 3.74 9.79 8.34
C GLN A 43 5.08 9.03 8.37
N SER A 44 5.91 9.25 9.39
CA SER A 44 7.13 8.47 9.62
C SER A 44 6.91 7.19 10.44
N ILE A 45 5.78 7.04 11.13
CA ILE A 45 5.38 5.81 11.81
C ILE A 45 4.39 5.07 10.90
N PRO A 46 4.72 3.86 10.42
CA PRO A 46 3.77 3.07 9.67
C PRO A 46 2.49 2.88 10.49
N HIS A 47 1.34 3.26 9.93
CA HIS A 47 0.05 3.02 10.58
C HIS A 47 -0.15 1.51 10.69
N GLU A 48 -0.01 0.98 11.90
CA GLU A 48 -0.17 -0.45 12.16
C GLU A 48 -1.64 -0.84 11.98
N CYS A 49 -1.88 -2.01 11.40
CA CYS A 49 -3.22 -2.53 11.14
C CYS A 49 -3.29 -4.02 11.42
N ASP A 50 -4.47 -4.54 11.72
CA ASP A 50 -4.71 -5.98 11.77
C ASP A 50 -5.54 -6.48 10.59
N ILE A 51 -6.43 -5.63 10.09
CA ILE A 51 -7.32 -5.87 8.97
C ILE A 51 -7.43 -4.62 8.08
N ASP A 52 -7.98 -4.78 6.87
CA ASP A 52 -8.14 -3.68 5.91
C ASP A 52 -9.03 -2.55 6.45
N ASP A 53 -10.01 -2.86 7.32
CA ASP A 53 -10.91 -1.87 7.94
C ASP A 53 -10.21 -0.94 8.95
N ASP A 54 -8.98 -1.28 9.38
CA ASP A 54 -8.17 -0.41 10.23
C ASP A 54 -7.47 0.69 9.41
N CYS A 55 -7.43 0.54 8.08
CA CYS A 55 -6.78 1.45 7.16
C CYS A 55 -7.77 2.45 6.54
N ASP A 56 -7.24 3.55 6.03
CA ASP A 56 -8.04 4.49 5.24
C ASP A 56 -8.60 3.82 3.98
N THR A 57 -9.69 4.36 3.44
CA THR A 57 -10.39 3.80 2.26
C THR A 57 -9.54 3.68 0.99
N THR A 58 -8.38 4.34 0.94
CA THR A 58 -7.41 4.31 -0.17
C THR A 58 -6.18 3.45 0.15
N GLU A 59 -6.19 2.78 1.29
CA GLU A 59 -5.10 1.97 1.79
C GLU A 59 -5.55 0.52 2.01
N VAL A 60 -4.57 -0.38 2.12
CA VAL A 60 -4.78 -1.80 2.39
C VAL A 60 -3.81 -2.26 3.45
N CYS A 61 -4.25 -3.16 4.33
CA CYS A 61 -3.41 -3.71 5.37
C CYS A 61 -2.49 -4.79 4.79
N VAL A 62 -1.18 -4.52 4.77
CA VAL A 62 -0.18 -5.42 4.20
C VAL A 62 0.78 -5.95 5.24
N THR A 63 1.12 -7.23 5.12
CA THR A 63 2.10 -7.88 6.00
C THR A 63 3.50 -7.73 5.43
N LEU A 64 4.40 -7.14 6.20
CA LEU A 64 5.83 -7.03 5.93
C LEU A 64 6.54 -8.36 6.25
N LEU A 65 7.80 -8.49 5.83
CA LEU A 65 8.56 -9.74 6.01
C LEU A 65 8.84 -10.12 7.47
N ASN A 66 8.86 -9.13 8.37
CA ASN A 66 8.96 -9.34 9.82
C ASN A 66 7.61 -9.67 10.48
N HIS A 67 6.57 -9.96 9.69
CA HIS A 67 5.19 -10.16 10.12
C HIS A 67 4.50 -8.92 10.71
N ALA A 68 5.15 -7.75 10.71
CA ALA A 68 4.47 -6.50 11.01
C ALA A 68 3.42 -6.23 9.93
N LYS A 69 2.31 -5.62 10.32
CA LYS A 69 1.24 -5.25 9.40
C LYS A 69 1.10 -3.75 9.40
N VAL A 70 1.02 -3.16 8.22
CA VAL A 70 0.99 -1.72 8.05
C VAL A 70 0.01 -1.34 6.95
N CYS A 71 -0.68 -0.22 7.11
CA CYS A 71 -1.47 0.37 6.05
C CYS A 71 -0.54 0.97 4.99
N ARG A 72 -0.84 0.67 3.74
CA ARG A 72 -0.16 1.26 2.59
C ARG A 72 -1.17 1.67 1.53
N PRO A 73 -0.94 2.77 0.81
CA PRO A 73 -1.76 3.16 -0.33
C PRO A 73 -1.86 2.00 -1.32
N THR A 74 -3.09 1.64 -1.69
CA THR A 74 -3.32 0.64 -2.74
C THR A 74 -2.77 1.13 -4.06
N CYS A 75 -2.22 0.22 -4.85
CA CYS A 75 -1.81 0.54 -6.22
C CYS A 75 -2.73 -0.12 -7.24
N HIS A 76 -3.19 0.68 -8.21
CA HIS A 76 -3.75 0.23 -9.48
C HIS A 76 -2.78 0.58 -10.61
N TYR A 77 -2.65 -0.35 -11.56
CA TYR A 77 -1.80 -0.18 -12.72
C TYR A 77 -2.57 -0.51 -14.01
N GLY A 78 -2.12 0.07 -15.12
CA GLY A 78 -2.77 -0.10 -16.41
C GLY A 78 -1.86 0.25 -17.57
N VAL A 79 -2.38 0.08 -18.79
CA VAL A 79 -1.80 0.61 -20.01
C VAL A 79 -2.79 1.58 -20.60
N GLN A 80 -2.34 2.81 -20.85
CA GLN A 80 -3.10 3.83 -21.56
C GLN A 80 -2.28 4.28 -22.77
N ASP A 81 -2.87 4.17 -23.96
CA ASP A 81 -2.22 4.53 -25.23
C ASP A 81 -0.86 3.80 -25.47
N GLY A 82 -0.75 2.56 -24.99
CA GLY A 82 0.47 1.75 -25.10
C GLY A 82 1.56 2.09 -24.07
N VAL A 83 1.29 3.00 -23.14
CA VAL A 83 2.20 3.42 -22.08
C VAL A 83 1.69 2.90 -20.74
N TYR A 84 2.60 2.35 -19.93
CA TYR A 84 2.31 1.94 -18.56
C TYR A 84 1.93 3.16 -17.70
N TYR A 85 0.92 3.01 -16.86
CA TYR A 85 0.60 3.95 -15.81
C TYR A 85 0.31 3.21 -14.49
N ASP A 86 0.55 3.90 -13.38
CA ASP A 86 0.12 3.54 -12.05
C ASP A 86 -0.47 4.77 -11.36
N ASP A 87 -1.25 4.55 -10.30
CA ASP A 87 -1.85 5.62 -9.49
C ASP A 87 -1.01 6.00 -8.26
N CYS A 88 0.27 5.61 -8.22
CA CYS A 88 1.14 5.89 -7.08
C CYS A 88 1.62 7.34 -6.98
N ALA A 89 1.15 8.23 -7.86
CA ALA A 89 1.45 9.66 -7.83
C ALA A 89 2.95 9.99 -7.75
N SER A 90 3.78 9.20 -8.43
CA SER A 90 5.23 9.42 -8.49
C SER A 90 5.54 10.79 -9.08
N THR A 91 6.49 11.51 -8.47
CA THR A 91 7.00 12.79 -8.95
C THR A 91 8.50 12.69 -9.24
N VAL A 92 9.09 13.73 -9.81
CA VAL A 92 10.54 13.79 -10.06
C VAL A 92 11.37 13.79 -8.77
N ASP A 93 10.79 14.29 -7.67
CA ASP A 93 11.47 14.45 -6.37
C ASP A 93 11.06 13.36 -5.36
N ALA A 94 9.99 12.61 -5.64
CA ALA A 94 9.49 11.52 -4.81
C ALA A 94 9.04 10.38 -5.71
N LEU A 95 9.96 9.44 -5.95
CA LEU A 95 9.69 8.27 -6.78
C LEU A 95 8.88 7.25 -5.99
N LYS A 96 7.75 6.86 -6.55
CA LYS A 96 6.87 5.82 -5.98
C LYS A 96 6.60 4.75 -7.02
N TYR A 97 6.63 3.50 -6.61
CA TYR A 97 6.42 2.36 -7.50
C TYR A 97 5.34 1.43 -6.98
N CYS A 98 4.56 0.91 -7.90
CA CYS A 98 3.61 -0.17 -7.65
C CYS A 98 4.34 -1.49 -7.41
N GLN A 99 4.29 -2.02 -6.18
CA GLN A 99 4.97 -3.27 -5.83
C GLN A 99 4.00 -4.26 -5.15
N ALA A 100 4.21 -5.55 -5.39
CA ALA A 100 3.49 -6.60 -4.70
C ALA A 100 4.16 -6.85 -3.34
N LEU A 101 3.42 -6.59 -2.25
CA LEU A 101 3.88 -6.78 -0.88
C LEU A 101 2.99 -7.79 -0.15
N GLY A 102 3.59 -8.57 0.74
CA GLY A 102 2.88 -9.61 1.49
C GLY A 102 3.43 -11.02 1.27
N PRO A 103 2.93 -11.99 2.06
CA PRO A 103 3.22 -13.40 1.86
C PRO A 103 2.65 -13.88 0.51
N SER A 104 3.24 -14.93 -0.06
CA SER A 104 2.88 -15.52 -1.37
C SER A 104 1.48 -16.18 -1.43
N THR A 105 0.62 -15.93 -0.44
CA THR A 105 -0.78 -16.39 -0.42
C THR A 105 -1.76 -15.22 -0.29
N ASN A 106 -1.25 -14.00 -0.08
CA ASN A 106 -2.04 -12.80 0.10
C ASN A 106 -1.17 -11.57 -0.21
N ARG A 107 -0.59 -11.53 -1.41
CA ARG A 107 0.13 -10.34 -1.86
C ARG A 107 -0.87 -9.28 -2.29
N ARG A 108 -0.56 -8.03 -2.00
CA ARG A 108 -1.35 -6.87 -2.42
C ARG A 108 -0.44 -5.92 -3.18
N LEU A 109 -1.00 -5.26 -4.19
CA LEU A 109 -0.31 -4.18 -4.86
C LEU A 109 -0.44 -2.91 -4.04
N VAL A 110 0.70 -2.34 -3.69
CA VAL A 110 0.80 -1.13 -2.89
C VAL A 110 1.82 -0.18 -3.50
N CYS A 111 1.64 1.10 -3.22
CA CYS A 111 2.60 2.13 -3.60
C CYS A 111 3.70 2.19 -2.54
N LEU A 112 4.94 1.99 -2.98
CA LEU A 112 6.13 2.06 -2.14
C LEU A 112 7.02 3.20 -2.61
N ASP A 113 7.55 3.97 -1.65
CA ASP A 113 8.54 5.00 -1.91
C ASP A 113 9.87 4.34 -2.29
N ASN A 114 10.61 4.95 -3.21
CA ASN A 114 11.99 4.60 -3.53
C ASN A 114 12.89 5.80 -3.25
N GLU A 115 13.30 5.92 -1.99
CA GLU A 115 14.13 7.02 -1.50
C GLU A 115 15.55 7.01 -2.09
N GLU A 116 16.07 5.84 -2.43
CA GLU A 116 17.43 5.71 -2.98
C GLU A 116 17.47 5.97 -4.50
N GLY A 117 16.32 6.00 -5.16
CA GLY A 117 16.21 6.12 -6.62
C GLY A 117 16.81 4.93 -7.38
N VAL A 118 17.20 3.86 -6.68
CA VAL A 118 17.78 2.66 -7.28
C VAL A 118 16.66 1.65 -7.52
N ALA A 119 16.11 1.68 -8.73
CA ALA A 119 15.13 0.71 -9.19
C ALA A 119 15.83 -0.48 -9.88
N GLN A 120 15.43 -1.70 -9.55
CA GLN A 120 15.99 -2.93 -10.14
C GLN A 120 15.35 -3.25 -11.49
N ASN A 121 16.13 -3.76 -12.47
CA ASN A 121 15.60 -4.10 -13.79
C ASN A 121 14.97 -5.50 -13.78
N GLU A 122 14.30 -5.86 -14.88
CA GLU A 122 13.72 -7.18 -15.03
C GLU A 122 14.77 -8.30 -14.89
N GLY A 123 14.46 -9.32 -14.09
CA GLY A 123 15.33 -10.44 -13.78
C GLY A 123 16.37 -10.19 -12.69
N ASP A 124 16.59 -8.93 -12.30
CA ASP A 124 17.50 -8.58 -11.20
C ASP A 124 16.92 -9.01 -9.84
N PRO A 125 17.77 -9.35 -8.85
CA PRO A 125 17.33 -9.62 -7.48
C PRO A 125 16.65 -8.39 -6.85
N CYS A 126 15.58 -8.61 -6.13
CA CYS A 126 14.79 -7.53 -5.54
C CYS A 126 14.30 -7.85 -4.12
N HIS A 127 13.97 -6.79 -3.41
CA HIS A 127 13.28 -6.79 -2.14
C HIS A 127 12.30 -5.61 -2.17
N PRO A 128 10.98 -5.83 -2.02
CA PRO A 128 9.99 -4.77 -2.21
C PRO A 128 10.26 -3.49 -1.42
N LEU A 129 10.86 -3.60 -0.23
CA LEU A 129 11.10 -2.48 0.68
C LEU A 129 12.53 -1.92 0.65
N GLU A 130 13.51 -2.69 0.16
CA GLU A 130 14.94 -2.30 0.27
C GLU A 130 15.52 -1.96 -1.10
N ASN A 131 15.19 -2.76 -2.12
CA ASN A 131 15.59 -2.53 -3.50
C ASN A 131 14.41 -2.89 -4.41
N PRO A 132 13.39 -2.01 -4.51
CA PRO A 132 12.19 -2.27 -5.30
C PRO A 132 12.51 -2.32 -6.79
N CYS A 133 11.61 -2.95 -7.54
CA CYS A 133 11.72 -3.02 -8.98
C CYS A 133 11.39 -1.68 -9.64
N ALA A 134 11.91 -1.48 -10.85
CA ALA A 134 11.62 -0.31 -11.67
C ALA A 134 10.14 -0.19 -12.02
N GLN A 135 9.77 0.98 -12.56
CA GLN A 135 8.44 1.21 -13.09
C GLN A 135 8.04 0.09 -14.07
N SER A 136 6.77 -0.31 -14.06
CA SER A 136 6.22 -1.44 -14.82
C SER A 136 6.71 -2.84 -14.41
N LEU A 137 7.49 -2.95 -13.33
CA LEU A 137 7.98 -4.21 -12.79
C LEU A 137 7.54 -4.40 -11.33
N THR A 138 7.49 -5.65 -10.87
CA THR A 138 7.19 -6.01 -9.47
C THR A 138 8.06 -7.14 -8.98
N CYS A 139 8.39 -7.12 -7.68
CA CYS A 139 9.20 -8.15 -7.06
C CYS A 139 8.38 -9.41 -6.75
N TYR A 140 8.67 -10.52 -7.42
CA TYR A 140 7.90 -11.76 -7.27
C TYR A 140 8.42 -12.66 -6.12
N ALA A 141 7.77 -13.81 -5.91
CA ALA A 141 8.07 -14.72 -4.80
C ALA A 141 9.44 -15.40 -4.92
N ASP A 142 10.03 -15.43 -6.12
CA ASP A 142 11.38 -15.91 -6.37
C ASP A 142 12.48 -14.87 -6.06
N GLY A 143 12.09 -13.67 -5.61
CA GLY A 143 12.99 -12.58 -5.27
C GLY A 143 13.59 -11.88 -6.48
N LYS A 144 12.91 -11.93 -7.64
CA LYS A 144 13.32 -11.21 -8.85
C LYS A 144 12.25 -10.26 -9.35
N CYS A 145 12.68 -9.27 -10.14
CA CYS A 145 11.76 -8.35 -10.79
C CYS A 145 11.15 -8.97 -12.04
N HIS A 146 9.82 -8.90 -12.12
CA HIS A 146 9.05 -9.35 -13.28
C HIS A 146 8.21 -8.21 -13.83
N ALA A 147 8.11 -8.13 -15.15
CA ALA A 147 7.24 -7.15 -15.80
C ALA A 147 5.77 -7.43 -15.52
N PHE A 148 5.00 -6.37 -15.27
CA PHE A 148 3.55 -6.45 -15.30
C PHE A 148 3.08 -6.72 -16.73
N CYS A 149 2.05 -7.55 -16.87
CA CYS A 149 1.32 -7.72 -18.12
C CYS A 149 -0.16 -7.37 -17.91
N ILE A 150 -0.80 -6.80 -18.93
CA ILE A 150 -2.17 -6.28 -18.82
C ILE A 150 -2.98 -6.80 -20.00
N GLY A 151 -4.15 -7.37 -19.71
CA GLY A 151 -5.13 -7.74 -20.74
C GLY A 151 -4.68 -8.84 -21.69
N GLY A 152 -3.70 -9.66 -21.29
CA GLY A 152 -3.20 -10.77 -22.10
C GLY A 152 -2.42 -10.36 -23.36
N THR A 153 -2.04 -9.09 -23.52
CA THR A 153 -1.03 -8.72 -24.50
C THR A 153 0.33 -9.16 -23.98
N ASP A 154 0.96 -10.10 -24.69
CA ASP A 154 2.30 -10.62 -24.41
C ASP A 154 3.36 -9.53 -24.61
N ASN A 155 3.39 -8.55 -23.70
CA ASN A 155 4.53 -7.64 -23.53
C ASN A 155 5.72 -8.35 -22.84
N CYS A 156 5.57 -9.64 -22.56
CA CYS A 156 6.59 -10.48 -21.96
C CYS A 156 7.72 -10.75 -22.95
N THR A 157 8.95 -10.74 -22.46
CA THR A 157 10.09 -11.11 -23.30
C THR A 157 10.06 -12.62 -23.52
N SER A 158 10.14 -13.06 -24.78
CA SER A 158 10.17 -14.50 -25.09
C SER A 158 11.35 -15.16 -24.36
N PRO A 159 11.15 -16.27 -23.63
CA PRO A 159 10.03 -17.22 -23.72
C PRO A 159 8.92 -17.07 -22.66
N GLN A 160 8.89 -15.99 -21.90
CA GLN A 160 7.93 -15.79 -20.81
C GLN A 160 6.48 -15.69 -21.32
N SER A 161 5.54 -15.97 -20.43
CA SER A 161 4.09 -15.87 -20.67
C SER A 161 3.44 -15.01 -19.60
N CYS A 162 2.36 -14.31 -19.97
CA CYS A 162 1.59 -13.53 -19.00
C CYS A 162 0.79 -14.47 -18.08
N GLN A 163 1.15 -14.52 -16.80
CA GLN A 163 0.50 -15.36 -15.79
C GLN A 163 -0.24 -14.52 -14.76
N THR A 164 -1.47 -14.92 -14.45
CA THR A 164 -2.25 -14.31 -13.37
C THR A 164 -1.76 -14.81 -12.02
N VAL A 165 -1.35 -13.90 -11.16
CA VAL A 165 -0.94 -14.16 -9.78
C VAL A 165 -2.10 -13.83 -8.85
N GLU A 166 -2.55 -14.84 -8.10
CA GLU A 166 -3.54 -14.72 -7.03
C GLU A 166 -4.89 -14.07 -7.43
N SER A 167 -5.20 -14.02 -8.73
CA SER A 167 -6.37 -13.30 -9.29
C SER A 167 -6.36 -11.79 -9.10
N LEU A 168 -5.23 -11.22 -8.66
CA LEU A 168 -5.09 -9.80 -8.33
C LEU A 168 -4.37 -9.02 -9.41
N TYR A 169 -3.32 -9.61 -9.99
CA TYR A 169 -2.49 -8.97 -11.00
C TYR A 169 -1.86 -10.01 -11.93
N GLN A 170 -1.25 -9.57 -13.02
CA GLN A 170 -0.58 -10.46 -13.98
C GLN A 170 0.86 -10.01 -14.22
N ILE A 171 1.78 -10.97 -14.30
CA ILE A 171 3.21 -10.74 -14.56
C ILE A 171 3.76 -11.72 -15.58
N CYS A 172 4.92 -11.38 -16.14
CA CYS A 172 5.67 -12.22 -17.07
C CYS A 172 6.53 -13.25 -16.32
N LEU A 173 6.19 -14.53 -16.49
CA LEU A 173 6.90 -15.69 -15.91
C LEU A 173 7.30 -16.68 -17.01
#